data_AF-A0A3N9P153-F1
#
_entry.id   AF-A0A3N9P153-F1
#
_cell.length_a   1.000
_cell.length_b   1.000
_cell.length_c   1.000
_cell.angle_alpha   90.00
_cell.angle_beta   90.00
_cell.angle_gamma   90.00
#
_symmetry.space_group_name_H-M   'P 1'
#
loop_
_entity.id
_entity.type
_entity.pdbx_description
1 polymer ?
#
loop_
_entity_poly.entity_id
_entity_poly.type
_entity_poly.pdbx_seq_one_letter_code
_entity_poly.pdbx_strand_id
1 'polypeptide(L)'
;MPSTSFIFSSLGIIICCLTGFASSIASIDYACFRGDTASSYVEIYAAVQRDGLVYMQHDDALQAAFEMILSVEFEGETMLTDTFAGVDTAVHRDSLKSGQFFPHVFQYFMKPGVYQLRASLFQYSELTDDPIRKELVVKSFGQDEFELSDIQFGCSLERTEAVESQYVKNNIRILPNPTTFYGTQLPMFYYYVEAYGLTYDSTAVDSITVFRSILRADSDLPARAVSQKVYKKTGTSAVIADGFPVYTLQTGSYKLQIRVLDYSTGLIAEQVKRFFCYRPDDFAQGNLLELDDEMKSQLAVSDLHILEIIDPDSAIELMHYLFDTKADEETVRAYNEEGKRKYLQTYWRDRELGEPNAANNYFARVAVANMRYGYFNKPGWRTDRGRIFITYGEPNEVVRNYEQADQTDHEIWIYEQLEGGVQFVFVDKTGFGVLELVHSTKKGEIKSPYWQSSSPSSIDVRDVRGNK
;
A
#
# COMPACT_ATOMS: atom_id res chain seq x y z
N MET A 1 19.41 -57.48 39.08
CA MET A 1 18.06 -56.91 39.25
C MET A 1 18.21 -55.42 39.54
N PRO A 2 18.05 -54.54 38.54
CA PRO A 2 18.10 -53.09 38.78
C PRO A 2 16.69 -52.52 38.91
N SER A 3 16.54 -51.62 39.87
CA SER A 3 15.37 -50.78 40.14
C SER A 3 15.28 -49.65 39.09
N THR A 4 14.21 -49.62 38.32
CA THR A 4 13.86 -48.52 37.41
C THR A 4 13.00 -47.48 38.14
N SER A 5 13.57 -46.30 38.36
CA SER A 5 12.83 -45.09 38.73
C SER A 5 12.43 -44.33 37.46
N PHE A 6 11.14 -44.07 37.28
CA PHE A 6 10.63 -43.23 36.19
C PHE A 6 10.72 -41.75 36.59
N ILE A 7 11.43 -40.95 35.79
CA ILE A 7 11.40 -39.49 35.85
C ILE A 7 10.43 -39.03 34.75
N PHE A 8 9.32 -38.41 35.15
CA PHE A 8 8.43 -37.67 34.25
C PHE A 8 9.06 -36.31 33.95
N SER A 9 9.53 -36.08 32.73
CA SER A 9 9.88 -34.76 32.23
C SER A 9 8.64 -34.09 31.64
N SER A 10 8.09 -33.09 32.34
CA SER A 10 7.06 -32.20 31.78
C SER A 10 7.71 -31.26 30.78
N LEU A 11 7.51 -31.51 29.48
CA LEU A 11 7.92 -30.61 28.41
C LEU A 11 6.91 -29.44 28.37
N GLY A 12 7.29 -28.30 28.95
CA GLY A 12 6.53 -27.07 28.84
C GLY A 12 6.56 -26.59 27.39
N ILE A 13 5.41 -26.57 26.73
CA ILE A 13 5.23 -25.92 25.44
C ILE A 13 5.34 -24.42 25.68
N ILE A 14 6.45 -23.84 25.26
CA ILE A 14 6.60 -22.39 25.09
C ILE A 14 5.67 -22.02 23.94
N ILE A 15 4.49 -21.51 24.29
CA ILE A 15 3.63 -20.81 23.35
C ILE A 15 4.39 -19.53 23.00
N CYS A 16 5.05 -19.54 21.84
CA CYS A 16 5.54 -18.34 21.19
C CYS A 16 4.28 -17.52 20.87
N CYS A 17 3.98 -16.51 21.69
CA CYS A 17 3.04 -15.46 21.31
C CYS A 17 3.60 -14.80 20.04
N LEU A 18 3.04 -15.16 18.90
CA LEU A 18 3.12 -14.35 17.70
C LEU A 18 2.47 -13.01 18.07
N THR A 19 3.30 -12.00 18.31
CA THR A 19 2.87 -10.61 18.39
C THR A 19 2.24 -10.29 17.04
N GLY A 20 0.91 -10.21 17.02
CA GLY A 20 0.20 -9.62 15.88
C GLY A 20 0.72 -8.20 15.73
N PHE A 21 1.23 -7.87 14.55
CA PHE A 21 1.58 -6.49 14.23
C PHE A 21 0.27 -5.71 14.19
N ALA A 22 0.03 -4.88 15.22
CA ALA A 22 -0.97 -3.82 15.14
C ALA A 22 -0.49 -2.85 14.05
N SER A 23 -1.33 -2.55 13.06
CA SER A 23 -0.98 -1.47 12.15
C SER A 23 -1.14 -0.15 12.89
N SER A 24 -0.26 0.81 12.60
CA SER A 24 -0.30 2.11 13.24
C SER A 24 -0.91 3.12 12.29
N ILE A 25 -1.88 3.90 12.78
CA ILE A 25 -2.41 5.08 12.08
C ILE A 25 -1.37 6.23 12.00
N ALA A 26 -0.18 6.01 12.56
CA ALA A 26 0.96 6.91 12.48
C ALA A 26 2.07 6.36 11.56
N SER A 27 2.88 7.26 11.03
CA SER A 27 4.06 6.90 10.23
C SER A 27 5.21 7.85 10.56
N ILE A 28 6.44 7.31 10.51
CA ILE A 28 7.66 8.10 10.69
C ILE A 28 8.71 7.81 9.61
N ASP A 29 9.41 8.85 9.20
CA ASP A 29 10.60 8.76 8.35
C ASP A 29 11.58 9.87 8.71
N TYR A 30 12.78 9.87 8.13
CA TYR A 30 13.76 10.93 8.38
C TYR A 30 14.61 11.25 7.15
N ALA A 31 15.32 12.37 7.23
CA ALA A 31 16.41 12.70 6.33
C ALA A 31 17.51 13.47 7.07
N CYS A 32 18.77 13.14 6.76
CA CYS A 32 19.94 13.89 7.20
C CYS A 32 20.38 14.91 6.14
N PHE A 33 20.69 16.12 6.61
CA PHE A 33 21.28 17.22 5.86
C PHE A 33 22.57 17.67 6.56
N ARG A 34 23.42 18.40 5.85
CA ARG A 34 24.65 18.92 6.42
C ARG A 34 24.32 19.95 7.51
N GLY A 35 24.78 19.68 8.72
CA GLY A 35 24.62 20.55 9.87
C GLY A 35 25.86 21.41 10.12
N ASP A 36 26.27 21.48 11.38
CA ASP A 36 27.49 22.17 11.79
C ASP A 36 28.73 21.25 11.69
N THR A 37 29.86 21.69 12.23
CA THR A 37 31.14 20.95 12.12
C THR A 37 31.20 19.67 12.95
N ALA A 38 30.28 19.46 13.89
CA ALA A 38 30.26 18.32 14.80
C ALA A 38 28.98 17.46 14.69
N SER A 39 27.94 17.99 14.04
CA SER A 39 26.60 17.43 14.01
C SER A 39 25.95 17.58 12.65
N SER A 40 25.10 16.64 12.30
CA SER A 40 24.23 16.70 11.13
C SER A 40 22.87 17.25 11.49
N TYR A 41 22.27 17.96 10.56
CA TYR A 41 20.89 18.43 10.70
C TYR A 41 19.95 17.30 10.32
N VAL A 42 19.13 16.85 11.25
CA VAL A 42 18.22 15.72 11.08
C VAL A 42 16.80 16.23 11.16
N GLU A 43 16.01 15.94 10.13
CA GLU A 43 14.57 16.10 10.17
C GLU A 43 13.91 14.74 10.34
N ILE A 44 13.04 14.61 11.34
CA ILE A 44 12.20 13.45 11.55
C ILE A 44 10.76 13.85 11.21
N TYR A 45 10.20 13.17 10.22
CA TYR A 45 8.87 13.38 9.70
C TYR A 45 7.90 12.47 10.41
N ALA A 46 6.78 13.01 10.88
CA ALA A 46 5.67 12.23 11.39
C ALA A 46 4.39 12.58 10.64
N ALA A 47 3.50 11.60 10.49
CA ALA A 47 2.14 11.83 10.06
C ALA A 47 1.18 10.94 10.84
N VAL A 48 0.05 11.52 11.27
CA VAL A 48 -1.08 10.80 11.89
C VAL A 48 -2.26 10.85 10.92
N GLN A 49 -2.77 9.71 10.48
CA GLN A 49 -3.92 9.63 9.59
C GLN A 49 -5.18 10.12 10.30
N ARG A 50 -5.92 11.02 9.65
CA ARG A 50 -7.10 11.67 10.25
C ARG A 50 -8.27 10.70 10.38
N ASP A 51 -8.49 9.85 9.39
CA ASP A 51 -9.56 8.85 9.35
C ASP A 51 -9.33 7.68 10.32
N GLY A 52 -8.08 7.47 10.75
CA GLY A 52 -7.72 6.49 11.78
C GLY A 52 -7.97 6.96 13.23
N LEU A 53 -8.28 8.24 13.45
CA LEU A 53 -8.50 8.75 14.80
C LEU A 53 -9.86 8.30 15.39
N VAL A 54 -9.89 8.12 16.71
CA VAL A 54 -11.12 7.82 17.45
C VAL A 54 -11.81 9.14 17.82
N TYR A 55 -12.92 9.43 17.15
CA TYR A 55 -13.70 10.63 17.41
C TYR A 55 -14.78 10.40 18.47
N MET A 56 -14.81 11.26 19.49
CA MET A 56 -15.85 11.30 20.51
C MET A 56 -16.82 12.46 20.27
N GLN A 57 -18.09 12.26 20.65
CA GLN A 57 -19.10 13.32 20.57
C GLN A 57 -18.80 14.42 21.60
N HIS A 58 -18.71 15.66 21.13
CA HIS A 58 -18.58 16.87 21.96
C HIS A 58 -19.54 17.94 21.43
N ASP A 59 -20.61 18.21 22.18
CA ASP A 59 -21.73 19.07 21.75
C ASP A 59 -22.34 18.61 20.41
N ASP A 60 -22.42 19.49 19.41
CA ASP A 60 -22.94 19.20 18.06
C ASP A 60 -21.86 18.69 17.09
N ALA A 61 -20.64 18.44 17.55
CA ALA A 61 -19.51 18.02 16.72
C ALA A 61 -18.84 16.74 17.23
N LEU A 62 -18.02 16.14 16.36
CA LEU A 62 -17.12 15.05 16.71
C LEU A 62 -15.72 15.62 16.89
N GLN A 63 -15.04 15.24 17.97
CA GLN A 63 -13.66 15.66 18.24
C GLN A 63 -12.75 14.47 18.48
N ALA A 64 -11.54 14.54 17.95
CA ALA A 64 -10.46 13.59 18.21
C ALA A 64 -9.23 14.37 18.70
N ALA A 65 -8.65 13.93 19.82
CA ALA A 65 -7.41 14.49 20.34
C ALA A 65 -6.34 13.40 20.34
N PHE A 66 -5.16 13.72 19.84
CA PHE A 66 -4.03 12.80 19.81
C PHE A 66 -2.76 13.46 20.34
N GLU A 67 -1.86 12.63 20.87
CA GLU A 67 -0.52 12.99 21.29
C GLU A 67 0.47 11.94 20.81
N MET A 68 1.42 12.33 19.97
CA MET A 68 2.55 11.50 19.57
C MET A 68 3.78 11.91 20.36
N ILE A 69 4.35 10.95 21.08
CA ILE A 69 5.64 11.08 21.76
C ILE A 69 6.71 10.43 20.89
N LEU A 70 7.64 11.24 20.38
CA LEU A 70 8.84 10.80 19.70
C LEU A 70 9.98 10.69 20.72
N SER A 71 10.67 9.56 20.73
CA SER A 71 11.90 9.36 21.50
C SER A 71 13.03 8.92 20.59
N VAL A 72 14.22 9.48 20.83
CA VAL A 72 15.48 9.05 20.19
C VAL A 72 16.33 8.35 21.22
N GLU A 73 16.65 7.10 20.98
CA GLU A 73 17.41 6.23 21.88
C GLU A 73 18.81 5.95 21.30
N PHE A 74 19.82 5.96 22.15
CA PHE A 74 21.21 5.59 21.82
C PHE A 74 21.71 4.61 22.87
N GLU A 75 22.19 3.43 22.45
CA GLU A 75 22.68 2.38 23.36
C GLU A 75 21.68 1.99 24.48
N GLY A 76 20.39 2.12 24.21
CA GLY A 76 19.31 1.80 25.17
C GLY A 76 18.93 2.94 26.12
N GLU A 77 19.59 4.11 26.02
CA GLU A 77 19.24 5.31 26.77
C GLU A 77 18.46 6.30 25.90
N THR A 78 17.39 6.89 26.45
CA THR A 78 16.65 7.96 25.78
C THR A 78 17.45 9.25 25.81
N MET A 79 17.92 9.70 24.65
CA MET A 79 18.71 10.92 24.49
C MET A 79 17.84 12.17 24.40
N LEU A 80 16.64 12.01 23.84
CA LEU A 80 15.73 13.09 23.48
C LEU A 80 14.31 12.55 23.45
N THR A 81 13.37 13.37 23.90
CA THR A 81 11.93 13.16 23.73
C THR A 81 11.28 14.46 23.28
N ASP A 82 10.31 14.36 22.38
CA ASP A 82 9.52 15.49 21.88
C ASP A 82 8.08 15.06 21.62
N THR A 83 7.17 16.02 21.58
CA THR A 83 5.73 15.77 21.54
C THR A 83 5.04 16.54 20.41
N PHE A 84 4.30 15.82 19.59
CA PHE A 84 3.39 16.35 18.60
C PHE A 84 1.94 16.03 18.98
N ALA A 85 1.17 17.03 19.36
CA ALA A 85 -0.23 16.86 19.75
C ALA A 85 -1.17 17.70 18.88
N GLY A 86 -2.40 17.24 18.73
CA GLY A 86 -3.42 17.92 17.94
C GLY A 86 -4.84 17.58 18.39
N VAL A 87 -5.77 18.47 18.08
CA VAL A 87 -7.21 18.25 18.23
C VAL A 87 -7.88 18.54 16.89
N ASP A 88 -8.59 17.55 16.35
CA ASP A 88 -9.41 17.69 15.15
C ASP A 88 -10.88 17.79 15.52
N THR A 89 -11.63 18.58 14.75
CA THR A 89 -13.09 18.66 14.85
C THR A 89 -13.72 18.30 13.51
N ALA A 90 -14.60 17.31 13.50
CA ALA A 90 -15.38 16.89 12.36
C ALA A 90 -16.87 17.20 12.59
N VAL A 91 -17.52 17.79 11.59
CA VAL A 91 -18.97 18.10 11.67
C VAL A 91 -19.80 16.81 11.62
N HIS A 92 -19.41 15.88 10.72
CA HIS A 92 -20.02 14.56 10.57
C HIS A 92 -18.94 13.52 10.24
N ARG A 93 -19.21 12.23 10.52
CA ARG A 93 -18.28 11.13 10.18
C ARG A 93 -17.96 11.07 8.68
N ASP A 94 -18.94 11.37 7.82
CA ASP A 94 -18.77 11.39 6.36
C ASP A 94 -17.77 12.46 5.85
N SER A 95 -17.34 13.38 6.72
CA SER A 95 -16.31 14.37 6.39
C SER A 95 -14.88 13.84 6.55
N LEU A 96 -14.71 12.62 7.08
CA LEU A 96 -13.43 11.93 7.20
C LEU A 96 -13.14 11.24 5.85
N LYS A 97 -12.16 11.75 5.10
CA LYS A 97 -11.74 11.18 3.83
C LYS A 97 -10.34 10.60 3.96
N SER A 98 -10.13 9.41 3.42
CA SER A 98 -8.80 8.81 3.35
C SER A 98 -7.80 9.67 2.59
N GLY A 99 -6.56 9.67 3.07
CA GLY A 99 -5.48 10.53 2.57
C GLY A 99 -5.38 11.89 3.24
N GLN A 100 -6.25 12.21 4.21
CA GLN A 100 -6.07 13.35 5.11
C GLN A 100 -5.23 12.93 6.32
N PHE A 101 -4.23 13.72 6.66
CA PHE A 101 -3.32 13.43 7.77
C PHE A 101 -2.83 14.72 8.44
N PHE A 102 -2.32 14.59 9.67
CA PHE A 102 -1.65 15.64 10.41
C PHE A 102 -0.13 15.43 10.33
N PRO A 103 0.59 16.19 9.49
CA PRO A 103 2.03 16.12 9.40
C PRO A 103 2.71 16.88 10.53
N HIS A 104 3.95 16.49 10.84
CA HIS A 104 4.86 17.21 11.73
C HIS A 104 6.32 16.99 11.31
N VAL A 105 7.19 17.96 11.59
CA VAL A 105 8.64 17.88 11.33
C VAL A 105 9.39 18.22 12.59
N PHE A 106 9.97 17.22 13.23
CA PHE A 106 10.93 17.42 14.31
C PHE A 106 12.31 17.73 13.71
N GLN A 107 13.03 18.69 14.28
CA GLN A 107 14.28 19.21 13.71
C GLN A 107 15.38 19.21 14.78
N TYR A 108 16.47 18.49 14.54
CA TYR A 108 17.56 18.32 15.52
C TYR A 108 18.95 18.46 14.89
N PHE A 109 19.92 18.86 15.70
CA PHE A 109 21.34 18.68 15.39
C PHE A 109 21.86 17.47 16.16
N MET A 110 22.26 16.43 15.45
CA MET A 110 22.66 15.15 16.03
C MET A 110 24.06 14.76 15.60
N LYS A 111 24.83 14.17 16.52
CA LYS A 111 26.13 13.60 16.17
C LYS A 111 25.95 12.42 15.21
N PRO A 112 26.90 12.19 14.29
CA PRO A 112 26.90 10.99 13.46
C PRO A 112 26.87 9.72 14.32
N GLY A 113 26.05 8.75 13.94
CA GLY A 113 25.85 7.54 14.71
C GLY A 113 24.57 6.78 14.32
N VAL A 114 24.37 5.62 14.94
CA VAL A 114 23.17 4.81 14.77
C VAL A 114 22.31 4.93 16.03
N TYR A 115 21.07 5.34 15.85
CA TYR A 115 20.08 5.60 16.89
C TYR A 115 18.83 4.76 16.64
N GLN A 116 17.97 4.65 17.64
CA GLN A 116 16.64 4.07 17.49
C GLN A 116 15.59 5.16 17.70
N LEU A 117 14.74 5.36 16.70
CA LEU A 117 13.54 6.18 16.81
C LEU A 117 12.42 5.32 17.35
N ARG A 118 11.68 5.88 18.30
CA ARG A 118 10.44 5.32 18.82
C ARG A 118 9.36 6.38 18.80
N ALA A 119 8.26 6.14 18.09
CA ALA A 119 7.08 7.00 18.10
C ALA A 119 5.90 6.26 18.75
N SER A 120 5.33 6.84 19.81
CA SER A 120 4.17 6.28 20.52
C SER A 120 3.00 7.24 20.38
N LEU A 121 1.87 6.77 19.84
CA LEU A 121 0.68 7.59 19.63
C LEU A 121 -0.36 7.29 20.72
N PHE A 122 -0.87 8.33 21.37
CA PHE A 122 -1.88 8.27 22.40
C PHE A 122 -3.15 9.00 21.96
N GLN A 123 -4.30 8.47 22.35
CA GLN A 123 -5.58 9.17 22.32
C GLN A 123 -6.22 9.04 23.69
N TYR A 124 -6.62 10.17 24.29
CA TYR A 124 -7.27 10.20 25.61
C TYR A 124 -6.48 9.47 26.72
N SER A 125 -5.15 9.64 26.70
CA SER A 125 -4.18 9.00 27.62
C SER A 125 -4.05 7.48 27.46
N GLU A 126 -4.67 6.89 26.44
CA GLU A 126 -4.51 5.49 26.08
C GLU A 126 -3.57 5.36 24.88
N LEU A 127 -2.64 4.41 24.95
CA LEU A 127 -1.77 4.08 23.83
C LEU A 127 -2.63 3.46 22.73
N THR A 128 -2.59 4.03 21.53
CA THR A 128 -3.39 3.57 20.39
C THR A 128 -2.91 2.21 19.88
N ASP A 129 -1.62 2.12 19.54
CA ASP A 129 -0.99 0.92 18.97
C ASP A 129 0.43 0.70 19.52
N ASP A 130 1.05 -0.42 19.11
CA ASP A 130 2.46 -0.67 19.38
C ASP A 130 3.33 0.49 18.84
N PRO A 131 4.31 0.98 19.63
CA PRO A 131 5.16 2.07 19.18
C PRO A 131 5.92 1.73 17.90
N ILE A 132 5.90 2.66 16.95
CA ILE A 132 6.68 2.54 15.71
C ILE A 132 8.16 2.65 16.07
N ARG A 133 8.96 1.68 15.62
CA ARG A 133 10.41 1.67 15.81
C ARG A 133 11.13 1.76 14.47
N LYS A 134 12.13 2.62 14.37
CA LYS A 134 12.93 2.79 13.15
C LYS A 134 14.38 3.07 13.50
N GLU A 135 15.31 2.36 12.86
CA GLU A 135 16.73 2.70 12.96
C GLU A 135 16.97 4.05 12.28
N LEU A 136 17.63 4.97 12.98
CA LEU A 136 18.07 6.26 12.47
C LEU A 136 19.59 6.25 12.34
N VAL A 137 20.07 6.24 11.10
CA VAL A 137 21.49 6.39 10.78
C VAL A 137 21.77 7.87 10.49
N VAL A 138 22.36 8.57 11.45
CA VAL A 138 22.81 9.96 11.29
C VAL A 138 24.15 9.96 10.58
N LYS A 139 24.15 10.46 9.33
CA LYS A 139 25.34 10.54 8.49
C LYS A 139 26.30 11.62 8.98
N SER A 140 27.59 11.50 8.69
CA SER A 140 28.55 12.59 8.78
C SER A 140 28.68 13.26 7.41
N PHE A 141 28.88 14.58 7.39
CA PHE A 141 29.14 15.35 6.17
C PHE A 141 30.55 15.94 6.23
N GLY A 142 31.35 15.71 5.19
CA GLY A 142 32.69 16.29 5.04
C GLY A 142 32.61 17.78 4.71
N GLN A 143 33.57 18.59 5.20
CA GLN A 143 33.56 20.02 4.88
C GLN A 143 33.83 20.30 3.40
N ASP A 144 34.72 19.51 2.80
CA ASP A 144 35.19 19.68 1.42
C ASP A 144 34.84 18.47 0.52
N GLU A 145 33.97 17.57 0.99
CA GLU A 145 33.56 16.40 0.23
C GLU A 145 32.36 16.72 -0.68
N PHE A 146 32.41 16.25 -1.92
CA PHE A 146 31.28 16.34 -2.83
C PHE A 146 30.29 15.22 -2.53
N GLU A 147 29.21 15.58 -1.83
CA GLU A 147 28.23 14.63 -1.32
C GLU A 147 26.80 15.19 -1.38
N LEU A 148 25.82 14.30 -1.24
CA LEU A 148 24.40 14.66 -1.23
C LEU A 148 23.80 14.41 0.16
N SER A 149 22.84 15.25 0.54
CA SER A 149 21.95 14.95 1.67
C SER A 149 21.15 13.66 1.43
N ASP A 150 20.41 13.21 2.44
CA ASP A 150 19.31 12.29 2.19
C ASP A 150 18.25 12.91 1.30
N ILE A 151 17.52 12.04 0.61
CA ILE A 151 16.35 12.45 -0.17
C ILE A 151 15.16 12.56 0.78
N GLN A 152 14.57 13.74 0.87
CA GLN A 152 13.28 13.93 1.49
C GLN A 152 12.18 13.76 0.45
N PHE A 153 11.21 12.91 0.73
CA PHE A 153 10.00 12.75 -0.06
C PHE A 153 8.89 13.63 0.46
N GLY A 154 8.08 14.16 -0.46
CA GLY A 154 7.00 15.09 -0.13
C GLY A 154 5.67 14.75 -0.78
N CYS A 155 4.59 15.17 -0.13
CA CYS A 155 3.22 15.18 -0.62
C CYS A 155 2.93 16.44 -1.45
N SER A 156 3.60 17.54 -1.14
CA SER A 156 3.53 18.80 -1.91
C SER A 156 4.86 19.55 -1.88
N LEU A 157 5.07 20.40 -2.88
CA LEU A 157 6.27 21.22 -3.03
C LEU A 157 5.90 22.60 -3.59
N GLU A 158 6.32 23.66 -2.92
CA GLU A 158 6.06 25.03 -3.33
C GLU A 158 7.31 25.90 -3.12
N ARG A 159 7.58 26.85 -4.02
CA ARG A 159 8.55 27.92 -3.74
C ARG A 159 7.85 29.03 -2.99
N THR A 160 8.46 29.52 -1.92
CA THR A 160 7.84 30.50 -1.04
C THR A 160 8.86 31.49 -0.52
N GLU A 161 8.42 32.74 -0.34
CA GLU A 161 9.17 33.79 0.37
C GLU A 161 8.80 33.82 1.87
N ALA A 162 7.86 32.97 2.30
CA ALA A 162 7.47 32.87 3.70
C ALA A 162 8.64 32.35 4.53
N VAL A 163 8.91 33.03 5.66
CA VAL A 163 10.19 32.89 6.38
C VAL A 163 10.13 31.84 7.50
N GLU A 164 8.96 31.52 8.05
CA GLU A 164 8.87 30.71 9.28
C GLU A 164 7.81 29.61 9.22
N SER A 165 8.26 28.38 9.03
CA SER A 165 7.49 27.16 9.27
C SER A 165 8.44 25.96 9.31
N GLN A 166 8.15 24.96 10.13
CA GLN A 166 8.89 23.68 10.16
C GLN A 166 8.92 22.94 8.79
N TYR A 167 8.08 23.34 7.84
CA TYR A 167 8.00 22.79 6.49
C TYR A 167 8.79 23.58 5.45
N VAL A 168 9.42 24.70 5.83
CA VAL A 168 10.11 25.59 4.89
C VAL A 168 11.61 25.55 5.11
N LYS A 169 12.35 25.27 4.04
CA LYS A 169 13.82 25.41 3.99
C LYS A 169 14.27 25.85 2.62
N ASN A 170 15.31 26.68 2.58
CA ASN A 170 15.88 27.19 1.33
C ASN A 170 14.81 27.77 0.37
N ASN A 171 13.84 28.53 0.90
CA ASN A 171 12.70 29.13 0.17
C ASN A 171 11.78 28.11 -0.52
N ILE A 172 11.76 26.87 -0.03
CA ILE A 172 10.91 25.79 -0.50
C ILE A 172 10.08 25.28 0.67
N ARG A 173 8.76 25.31 0.54
CA ARG A 173 7.85 24.56 1.41
C ARG A 173 7.72 23.16 0.87
N ILE A 174 8.04 22.16 1.68
CA ILE A 174 7.82 20.75 1.39
C ILE A 174 7.02 20.11 2.52
N LEU A 175 5.86 19.55 2.19
CA LEU A 175 5.10 18.75 3.13
C LEU A 175 5.64 17.31 3.06
N PRO A 176 6.23 16.74 4.11
CA PRO A 176 6.89 15.44 4.02
C PRO A 176 5.88 14.31 3.78
N ASN A 177 6.35 13.25 3.13
CA ASN A 177 5.63 11.98 2.98
C ASN A 177 6.34 10.85 3.76
N PRO A 178 6.06 10.67 5.07
CA PRO A 178 6.71 9.64 5.89
C PRO A 178 6.32 8.21 5.54
N THR A 179 5.17 7.98 4.87
CA THR A 179 4.78 6.63 4.44
C THR A 179 5.58 6.18 3.22
N THR A 180 6.14 7.12 2.45
CA THR A 180 6.80 6.88 1.15
C THR A 180 5.88 6.22 0.10
N PHE A 181 4.56 6.18 0.34
CA PHE A 181 3.58 5.71 -0.62
C PHE A 181 3.06 6.85 -1.50
N TYR A 182 2.93 6.51 -2.77
CA TYR A 182 2.31 7.34 -3.81
C TYR A 182 1.32 6.49 -4.60
N GLY A 183 0.45 7.11 -5.38
CA GLY A 183 -0.56 6.33 -6.09
C GLY A 183 -1.75 7.13 -6.58
N THR A 184 -2.88 6.46 -6.76
CA THR A 184 -4.13 7.11 -7.20
C THR A 184 -4.54 8.27 -6.29
N GLN A 185 -4.34 8.16 -4.97
CA GLN A 185 -4.70 9.19 -3.99
C GLN A 185 -3.63 10.29 -3.83
N LEU A 186 -2.37 9.97 -4.13
CA LEU A 186 -1.25 10.91 -4.13
C LEU A 186 -0.53 10.84 -5.49
N PRO A 187 -1.13 11.44 -6.55
CA PRO A 187 -0.71 11.22 -7.93
C PRO A 187 0.56 11.96 -8.32
N MET A 188 1.05 12.85 -7.46
CA MET A 188 2.25 13.63 -7.65
C MET A 188 3.30 13.23 -6.64
N PHE A 189 4.46 12.81 -7.15
CA PHE A 189 5.64 12.56 -6.36
C PHE A 189 6.48 13.83 -6.29
N TYR A 190 6.95 14.21 -5.10
CA TYR A 190 7.88 15.31 -4.90
C TYR A 190 9.08 14.84 -4.09
N TYR A 191 10.24 15.44 -4.36
CA TYR A 191 11.44 15.20 -3.59
C TYR A 191 12.30 16.46 -3.42
N TYR A 192 13.16 16.41 -2.41
CA TYR A 192 14.13 17.43 -2.06
C TYR A 192 15.48 16.79 -1.70
N VAL A 193 16.58 17.34 -2.20
CA VAL A 193 17.94 16.92 -1.89
C VAL A 193 18.91 18.10 -2.05
N GLU A 194 19.92 18.17 -1.20
CA GLU A 194 20.99 19.17 -1.25
C GLU A 194 22.29 18.53 -1.71
N ALA A 195 23.02 19.25 -2.55
CA ALA A 195 24.39 18.92 -2.95
C ALA A 195 25.36 19.87 -2.25
N TYR A 196 26.44 19.32 -1.70
CA TYR A 196 27.46 20.03 -0.93
C TYR A 196 28.85 19.85 -1.53
N GLY A 197 29.80 20.72 -1.21
CA GLY A 197 31.19 20.58 -1.67
C GLY A 197 31.38 20.80 -3.18
N LEU A 198 30.49 21.56 -3.82
CA LEU A 198 30.65 21.94 -5.23
C LEU A 198 31.83 22.89 -5.39
N THR A 199 32.63 22.69 -6.43
CA THR A 199 33.65 23.68 -6.79
C THR A 199 32.97 24.87 -7.46
N TYR A 200 33.19 26.07 -6.92
CA TYR A 200 32.51 27.28 -7.39
C TYR A 200 33.48 28.45 -7.55
N ASP A 201 33.44 29.05 -8.74
CA ASP A 201 34.09 30.31 -9.07
C ASP A 201 32.99 31.26 -9.57
N SER A 202 32.83 32.41 -8.91
CA SER A 202 31.79 33.40 -9.24
C SER A 202 31.99 34.07 -10.60
N THR A 203 33.17 33.94 -11.18
CA THR A 203 33.52 34.48 -12.51
C THR A 203 33.39 33.45 -13.63
N ALA A 204 33.37 32.16 -13.30
CA ALA A 204 33.20 31.08 -14.26
C ALA A 204 31.71 30.83 -14.56
N VAL A 205 31.39 30.61 -15.83
CA VAL A 205 30.06 30.10 -16.22
C VAL A 205 30.12 28.59 -16.13
N ASP A 206 29.64 28.04 -15.02
CA ASP A 206 29.67 26.61 -14.78
C ASP A 206 28.33 26.07 -14.25
N SER A 207 28.14 24.76 -14.35
CA SER A 207 26.89 24.08 -14.09
C SER A 207 27.09 22.71 -13.45
N ILE A 208 26.00 22.18 -12.90
CA ILE A 208 25.88 20.77 -12.53
C ILE A 208 24.83 20.12 -13.42
N THR A 209 24.97 18.82 -13.66
CA THR A 209 23.89 18.01 -14.25
C THR A 209 23.35 17.05 -13.23
N VAL A 210 22.03 17.09 -13.05
CA VAL A 210 21.30 16.20 -12.16
C VAL A 210 20.61 15.14 -13.01
N PHE A 211 21.04 13.89 -12.86
CA PHE A 211 20.39 12.72 -13.42
C PHE A 211 19.39 12.15 -12.42
N ARG A 212 18.18 11.90 -12.89
CA ARG A 212 17.06 11.38 -12.09
C ARG A 212 16.59 10.08 -12.73
N SER A 213 16.78 8.99 -12.01
CA SER A 213 16.37 7.65 -12.44
C SER A 213 15.34 7.10 -11.46
N ILE A 214 14.22 6.60 -11.99
CA ILE A 214 13.30 5.76 -11.21
C ILE A 214 13.60 4.32 -11.59
N LEU A 215 14.11 3.56 -10.64
CA LEU A 215 14.49 2.17 -10.82
C LEU A 215 13.45 1.27 -10.17
N ARG A 216 13.13 0.12 -10.78
CA ARG A 216 12.35 -0.91 -10.08
C ARG A 216 13.21 -1.52 -8.97
N ALA A 217 12.64 -1.72 -7.79
CA ALA A 217 13.42 -2.10 -6.62
C ALA A 217 14.05 -3.50 -6.71
N ASP A 218 13.43 -4.40 -7.47
CA ASP A 218 13.78 -5.80 -7.67
C ASP A 218 14.94 -6.03 -8.65
N SER A 219 15.03 -5.18 -9.68
CA SER A 219 15.87 -5.40 -10.87
C SER A 219 16.84 -4.27 -11.14
N ASP A 220 16.68 -3.13 -10.45
CA ASP A 220 17.39 -1.87 -10.69
C ASP A 220 17.27 -1.36 -12.15
N LEU A 221 16.32 -1.90 -12.91
CA LEU A 221 16.02 -1.46 -14.26
C LEU A 221 15.19 -0.17 -14.23
N PRO A 222 15.42 0.78 -15.15
CA PRO A 222 14.61 1.99 -15.24
C PRO A 222 13.12 1.65 -15.44
N ALA A 223 12.27 2.18 -14.56
CA ALA A 223 10.81 2.12 -14.66
C ALA A 223 10.26 3.15 -15.66
N ARG A 224 11.07 4.15 -16.02
CA ARG A 224 10.80 5.20 -17.01
C ARG A 224 12.09 5.73 -17.60
N ALA A 225 11.98 6.52 -18.67
CA ALA A 225 13.14 7.21 -19.25
C ALA A 225 13.87 8.05 -18.20
N VAL A 226 15.20 7.85 -18.13
CA VAL A 226 16.09 8.66 -17.29
C VAL A 226 15.98 10.12 -17.73
N SER A 227 15.87 11.02 -16.77
CA SER A 227 15.71 12.43 -17.04
C SER A 227 16.86 13.22 -16.44
N GLN A 228 17.36 14.21 -17.18
CA GLN A 228 18.45 15.07 -16.73
C GLN A 228 18.03 16.53 -16.71
N LYS A 229 18.57 17.32 -15.78
CA LYS A 229 18.41 18.77 -15.72
C LYS A 229 19.76 19.40 -15.45
N VAL A 230 20.07 20.48 -16.16
CA VAL A 230 21.29 21.27 -15.97
C VAL A 230 20.94 22.47 -15.10
N TYR A 231 21.71 22.69 -14.04
CA TYR A 231 21.55 23.81 -13.12
C TYR A 231 22.80 24.66 -13.14
N LYS A 232 22.64 25.98 -13.20
CA LYS A 232 23.77 26.90 -13.02
C LYS A 232 24.28 26.80 -11.59
N LYS A 233 25.59 26.72 -11.40
CA LYS A 233 26.20 26.80 -10.06
C LYS A 233 26.11 28.24 -9.54
N THR A 234 25.59 28.40 -8.33
CA THR A 234 25.44 29.71 -7.64
C THR A 234 26.23 29.79 -6.34
N GLY A 235 26.93 28.71 -5.97
CA GLY A 235 27.70 28.59 -4.74
C GLY A 235 28.33 27.21 -4.62
N THR A 236 28.92 26.93 -3.45
CA THR A 236 29.50 25.62 -3.10
C THR A 236 28.46 24.57 -2.69
N SER A 237 27.18 24.94 -2.70
CA SER A 237 26.05 24.05 -2.53
C SER A 237 24.94 24.35 -3.53
N ALA A 238 24.08 23.37 -3.76
CA ALA A 238 22.91 23.52 -4.61
C ALA A 238 21.72 22.74 -4.02
N VAL A 239 20.53 23.30 -4.18
CA VAL A 239 19.27 22.65 -3.79
C VAL A 239 18.59 22.09 -5.04
N ILE A 240 18.27 20.80 -5.00
CA ILE A 240 17.55 20.10 -6.05
C ILE A 240 16.20 19.69 -5.48
N ALA A 241 15.13 20.30 -5.99
CA ALA A 241 13.76 19.93 -5.65
C ALA A 241 12.90 19.88 -6.91
N ASP A 242 12.10 18.82 -7.03
CA ASP A 242 11.31 18.58 -8.23
C ASP A 242 10.21 17.56 -7.95
N GLY A 243 9.39 17.29 -8.96
CA GLY A 243 8.40 16.24 -8.89
C GLY A 243 8.08 15.61 -10.24
N PHE A 244 7.30 14.53 -10.19
CA PHE A 244 6.77 13.88 -11.38
C PHE A 244 5.44 13.18 -11.11
N PRO A 245 4.60 13.03 -12.14
CA PRO A 245 3.36 12.26 -12.00
C PRO A 245 3.62 10.77 -11.86
N VAL A 246 3.00 10.12 -10.87
CA VAL A 246 3.16 8.68 -10.60
C VAL A 246 2.24 7.81 -11.44
N TYR A 247 1.26 8.37 -12.17
CA TYR A 247 0.50 7.62 -13.18
C TYR A 247 1.38 7.08 -14.32
N THR A 248 2.64 7.52 -14.39
CA THR A 248 3.67 6.98 -15.29
C THR A 248 4.29 5.68 -14.79
N LEU A 249 3.98 5.26 -13.56
CA LEU A 249 4.49 4.05 -12.91
C LEU A 249 3.34 3.08 -12.65
N GLN A 250 3.60 1.78 -12.71
CA GLN A 250 2.65 0.77 -12.24
C GLN A 250 2.77 0.56 -10.73
N THR A 251 1.86 -0.20 -10.15
CA THR A 251 1.96 -0.64 -8.76
C THR A 251 3.23 -1.44 -8.57
N GLY A 252 3.98 -1.12 -7.51
CA GLY A 252 5.22 -1.80 -7.16
C GLY A 252 6.16 -0.93 -6.34
N SER A 253 7.32 -1.50 -6.05
CA SER A 253 8.41 -0.84 -5.33
C SER A 253 9.44 -0.23 -6.27
N TYR A 254 9.89 0.96 -5.92
CA TYR A 254 10.82 1.73 -6.73
C TYR A 254 11.92 2.36 -5.89
N LYS A 255 13.00 2.76 -6.55
CA LYS A 255 14.06 3.59 -5.99
C LYS A 255 14.17 4.87 -6.81
N LEU A 256 14.16 6.03 -6.15
CA LEU A 256 14.64 7.27 -6.77
C LEU A 256 16.16 7.31 -6.60
N GLN A 257 16.89 7.29 -7.70
CA GLN A 257 18.32 7.56 -7.73
C GLN A 257 18.55 8.97 -8.28
N ILE A 258 19.25 9.79 -7.48
CA ILE A 258 19.75 11.10 -7.87
C ILE A 258 21.27 10.99 -8.02
N ARG A 259 21.77 11.34 -9.20
CA ARG A 259 23.22 11.54 -9.43
C ARG A 259 23.48 12.98 -9.85
N VAL A 260 24.45 13.62 -9.23
CA VAL A 260 24.86 14.98 -9.57
C VAL A 260 26.29 14.95 -10.10
N LEU A 261 26.46 15.37 -11.34
CA LEU A 261 27.77 15.57 -11.98
C LEU A 261 28.17 17.04 -11.83
N ASP A 262 29.34 17.29 -11.24
CA ASP A 262 29.98 18.60 -11.22
C ASP A 262 30.98 18.72 -12.39
N TYR A 263 30.71 19.59 -13.37
CA TYR A 263 31.54 19.71 -14.57
C TYR A 263 32.95 20.24 -14.30
N SER A 264 33.16 21.03 -13.23
CA SER A 264 34.50 21.54 -12.92
C SER A 264 35.47 20.46 -12.45
N THR A 265 34.95 19.40 -11.81
CA THR A 265 35.78 18.34 -11.21
C THR A 265 35.63 17.01 -11.96
N GLY A 266 34.53 16.83 -12.69
CA GLY A 266 34.15 15.55 -13.30
C GLY A 266 33.64 14.51 -12.29
N LEU A 267 33.51 14.88 -11.01
CA LEU A 267 33.05 13.98 -9.96
C LEU A 267 31.52 13.81 -10.00
N ILE A 268 31.06 12.67 -9.48
CA ILE A 268 29.63 12.35 -9.34
C ILE A 268 29.34 12.00 -7.89
N ALA A 269 28.34 12.66 -7.31
CA ALA A 269 27.73 12.25 -6.05
C ALA A 269 26.39 11.57 -6.31
N GLU A 270 26.06 10.53 -5.54
CA GLU A 270 24.87 9.71 -5.71
C GLU A 270 24.11 9.53 -4.40
N GLN A 271 22.78 9.54 -4.49
CA GLN A 271 21.89 9.19 -3.39
C GLN A 271 20.69 8.39 -3.93
N VAL A 272 20.24 7.41 -3.14
CA VAL A 272 19.14 6.52 -3.49
C VAL A 272 18.16 6.41 -2.33
N LYS A 273 16.85 6.49 -2.63
CA LYS A 273 15.80 6.24 -1.62
C LYS A 273 14.64 5.46 -2.22
N ARG A 274 14.15 4.47 -1.47
CA ARG A 274 13.05 3.58 -1.86
C ARG A 274 11.69 4.23 -1.60
N PHE A 275 10.74 4.08 -2.52
CA PHE A 275 9.34 4.47 -2.37
C PHE A 275 8.41 3.43 -3.00
N PHE A 276 7.13 3.53 -2.71
CA PHE A 276 6.11 2.59 -3.19
C PHE A 276 5.08 3.33 -4.04
N CYS A 277 4.63 2.71 -5.13
CA CYS A 277 3.48 3.17 -5.90
C CYS A 277 2.36 2.15 -5.77
N TYR A 278 1.16 2.59 -5.38
CA TYR A 278 -0.02 1.76 -5.31
C TYR A 278 -1.17 2.38 -6.12
N ARG A 279 -1.62 1.66 -7.13
CA ARG A 279 -2.69 2.06 -8.04
C ARG A 279 -3.63 0.87 -8.19
N PRO A 280 -4.81 0.89 -7.55
CA PRO A 280 -5.79 -0.19 -7.65
C PRO A 280 -6.13 -0.57 -9.11
N ASP A 281 -6.12 0.41 -10.01
CA ASP A 281 -6.41 0.22 -11.44
C ASP A 281 -5.37 -0.63 -12.17
N ASP A 282 -4.14 -0.80 -11.66
CA ASP A 282 -3.15 -1.65 -12.33
C ASP A 282 -3.46 -3.14 -12.18
N PHE A 283 -4.23 -3.50 -11.16
CA PHE A 283 -4.82 -4.82 -10.99
C PHE A 283 -6.08 -4.98 -11.86
N ALA A 284 -6.57 -3.89 -12.47
CA ALA A 284 -7.70 -3.88 -13.38
C ALA A 284 -7.35 -4.36 -14.81
N GLN A 285 -6.18 -4.98 -15.05
CA GLN A 285 -5.83 -5.56 -16.38
C GLN A 285 -5.32 -7.01 -16.35
N GLY A 286 -5.27 -7.67 -15.19
CA GLY A 286 -5.02 -9.11 -15.10
C GLY A 286 -3.58 -9.51 -15.04
N ASN A 287 -2.71 -8.51 -14.93
CA ASN A 287 -1.35 -8.66 -14.49
C ASN A 287 -1.38 -9.01 -13.00
N LEU A 288 -0.96 -10.24 -12.68
CA LEU A 288 -0.49 -10.59 -11.34
C LEU A 288 0.80 -9.80 -11.12
N LEU A 289 0.68 -8.63 -10.47
CA LEU A 289 1.85 -7.89 -10.02
C LEU A 289 2.34 -8.56 -8.74
N GLU A 290 3.52 -9.19 -8.81
CA GLU A 290 4.18 -9.69 -7.60
C GLU A 290 4.60 -8.50 -6.73
N LEU A 291 4.00 -8.39 -5.56
CA LEU A 291 4.41 -7.43 -4.54
C LEU A 291 5.55 -8.05 -3.73
N ASP A 292 6.65 -7.33 -3.58
CA ASP A 292 7.72 -7.75 -2.68
C ASP A 292 7.30 -7.67 -1.21
N ASP A 293 8.03 -8.38 -0.35
CA ASP A 293 7.68 -8.55 1.06
C ASP A 293 7.73 -7.25 1.86
N GLU A 294 8.54 -6.27 1.43
CA GLU A 294 8.63 -4.97 2.07
C GLU A 294 7.41 -4.11 1.70
N MET A 295 6.93 -4.17 0.46
CA MET A 295 5.68 -3.54 0.08
C MET A 295 4.48 -4.20 0.77
N LYS A 296 4.47 -5.53 0.87
CA LYS A 296 3.44 -6.25 1.64
C LYS A 296 3.47 -5.86 3.11
N SER A 297 4.64 -5.77 3.72
CA SER A 297 4.77 -5.37 5.13
C SER A 297 4.38 -3.91 5.34
N GLN A 298 4.74 -3.01 4.43
CA GLN A 298 4.35 -1.60 4.48
C GLN A 298 2.84 -1.39 4.25
N LEU A 299 2.23 -2.21 3.39
CA LEU A 299 0.77 -2.32 3.22
C LEU A 299 0.06 -3.05 4.38
N ALA A 300 0.82 -3.72 5.25
CA ALA A 300 0.31 -4.36 6.47
C ALA A 300 0.55 -3.49 7.73
N VAL A 301 1.58 -2.64 7.73
CA VAL A 301 1.93 -1.67 8.80
C VAL A 301 1.14 -0.38 8.66
N SER A 302 0.78 -0.01 7.42
CA SER A 302 -0.37 0.84 7.15
C SER A 302 -1.57 -0.10 7.09
N ASP A 303 -2.57 0.00 7.98
CA ASP A 303 -3.87 -0.68 7.79
C ASP A 303 -4.55 -0.06 6.56
N LEU A 304 -4.01 -0.37 5.39
CA LEU A 304 -4.79 -0.54 4.19
C LEU A 304 -5.28 -1.99 4.21
N HIS A 305 -5.90 -2.40 5.33
CA HIS A 305 -6.92 -3.43 5.27
C HIS A 305 -7.85 -2.96 4.15
N ILE A 306 -7.94 -3.71 3.07
CA ILE A 306 -8.91 -3.43 2.00
C ILE A 306 -10.32 -3.20 2.60
N LEU A 307 -10.61 -3.79 3.76
CA LEU A 307 -11.82 -3.63 4.56
C LEU A 307 -12.00 -2.26 5.26
N GLU A 308 -10.95 -1.46 5.42
CA GLU A 308 -11.02 -0.09 5.94
C GLU A 308 -11.08 0.94 4.80
N ILE A 309 -10.55 0.60 3.62
CA ILE A 309 -10.66 1.40 2.39
C ILE A 309 -12.04 1.24 1.76
N ILE A 310 -12.59 0.03 1.82
CA ILE A 310 -13.91 -0.31 1.29
C ILE A 310 -14.92 -0.09 2.43
N ASP A 311 -15.95 0.72 2.17
CA ASP A 311 -17.02 0.90 3.15
C ASP A 311 -17.66 -0.45 3.52
N PRO A 312 -18.14 -0.64 4.77
CA PRO A 312 -18.61 -1.94 5.23
C PRO A 312 -19.71 -2.56 4.38
N ASP A 313 -20.58 -1.73 3.80
CA ASP A 313 -21.68 -2.17 2.93
C ASP A 313 -21.16 -2.75 1.61
N SER A 314 -20.23 -2.05 0.97
CA SER A 314 -19.54 -2.53 -0.22
C SER A 314 -18.73 -3.79 0.07
N ALA A 315 -18.04 -3.87 1.22
CA ALA A 315 -17.26 -5.05 1.58
C ALA A 315 -18.16 -6.29 1.75
N ILE A 316 -19.26 -6.15 2.50
CA ILE A 316 -20.28 -7.21 2.66
C ILE A 316 -20.87 -7.60 1.31
N GLU A 317 -21.13 -6.64 0.43
CA GLU A 317 -21.63 -6.93 -0.91
C GLU A 317 -20.66 -7.74 -1.75
N LEU A 318 -19.39 -7.36 -1.77
CA LEU A 318 -18.36 -8.08 -2.51
C LEU A 318 -18.08 -9.47 -1.91
N MET A 319 -18.40 -9.68 -0.63
CA MET A 319 -18.34 -10.96 0.06
C MET A 319 -19.52 -11.90 -0.25
N HIS A 320 -20.42 -11.56 -1.17
CA HIS A 320 -21.61 -12.36 -1.52
C HIS A 320 -21.34 -13.87 -1.68
N TYR A 321 -20.19 -14.27 -2.24
CA TYR A 321 -19.84 -15.67 -2.47
C TYR A 321 -19.26 -16.41 -1.26
N LEU A 322 -19.14 -15.73 -0.12
CA LEU A 322 -18.61 -16.27 1.12
C LEU A 322 -19.70 -16.60 2.15
N PHE A 323 -20.93 -16.17 1.91
CA PHE A 323 -22.07 -16.50 2.76
C PHE A 323 -22.61 -17.88 2.41
N ASP A 324 -22.90 -18.68 3.44
CA ASP A 324 -23.46 -20.03 3.25
C ASP A 324 -24.90 -19.98 2.75
N THR A 325 -25.69 -19.00 3.23
CA THR A 325 -27.08 -18.78 2.83
C THR A 325 -27.35 -17.31 2.54
N LYS A 326 -28.36 -17.04 1.71
CA LYS A 326 -28.84 -15.66 1.48
C LYS A 326 -29.35 -14.99 2.76
N ALA A 327 -29.90 -15.76 3.69
CA ALA A 327 -30.40 -15.25 4.96
C ALA A 327 -29.25 -14.74 5.87
N ASP A 328 -28.08 -15.38 5.82
CA ASP A 328 -26.90 -14.93 6.55
C ASP A 328 -26.39 -13.59 6.00
N GLU A 329 -26.32 -13.46 4.68
CA GLU A 329 -25.96 -12.19 4.03
C GLU A 329 -26.96 -11.07 4.40
N GLU A 330 -28.27 -11.33 4.31
CA GLU A 330 -29.30 -10.36 4.67
C GLU A 330 -29.23 -9.96 6.15
N THR A 331 -28.93 -10.91 7.04
CA THR A 331 -28.75 -10.65 8.47
C THR A 331 -27.58 -9.70 8.72
N VAL A 332 -26.44 -9.94 8.07
CA VAL A 332 -25.24 -9.10 8.21
C VAL A 332 -25.46 -7.72 7.58
N ARG A 333 -26.13 -7.65 6.43
CA ARG A 333 -26.52 -6.36 5.80
C ARG A 333 -27.45 -5.53 6.67
N ALA A 334 -28.28 -6.17 7.49
CA ALA A 334 -29.20 -5.51 8.42
C ALA A 334 -28.53 -4.98 9.70
N TYR A 335 -27.27 -5.31 9.96
CA TYR A 335 -26.53 -4.72 11.07
C TYR A 335 -26.37 -3.21 10.89
N ASN A 336 -26.25 -2.51 12.02
CA ASN A 336 -25.78 -1.13 11.98
C ASN A 336 -24.29 -1.10 11.58
N GLU A 337 -23.78 0.09 11.24
CA GLU A 337 -22.40 0.26 10.75
C GLU A 337 -21.34 -0.37 11.67
N GLU A 338 -21.48 -0.19 12.98
CA GLU A 338 -20.60 -0.80 13.98
C GLU A 338 -20.68 -2.33 13.97
N GLY A 339 -21.89 -2.89 13.88
CA GLY A 339 -22.11 -4.33 13.78
C GLY A 339 -21.53 -4.93 12.50
N LYS A 340 -21.61 -4.21 11.37
CA LYS A 340 -20.99 -4.61 10.10
C LYS A 340 -19.47 -4.65 10.20
N ARG A 341 -18.84 -3.60 10.76
CA ARG A 341 -17.38 -3.56 10.98
C ARG A 341 -16.93 -4.69 11.89
N LYS A 342 -17.62 -4.90 13.00
CA LYS A 342 -17.32 -5.99 13.94
C LYS A 342 -17.45 -7.35 13.28
N TYR A 343 -18.49 -7.56 12.47
CA TYR A 343 -18.65 -8.79 11.69
C TYR A 343 -17.47 -9.00 10.74
N LEU A 344 -17.14 -8.00 9.91
CA LEU A 344 -16.04 -8.07 8.94
C LEU A 344 -14.71 -8.39 9.63
N GLN A 345 -14.38 -7.67 10.71
CA GLN A 345 -13.16 -7.92 11.49
C GLN A 345 -13.13 -9.35 12.06
N THR A 346 -14.23 -9.81 12.64
CA THR A 346 -14.31 -11.16 13.24
C THR A 346 -14.19 -12.23 12.16
N TYR A 347 -14.96 -12.09 11.08
CA TYR A 347 -14.99 -13.06 9.98
C TYR A 347 -13.60 -13.27 9.37
N TRP A 348 -12.93 -12.17 9.04
CA TRP A 348 -11.63 -12.24 8.40
C TRP A 348 -10.52 -12.65 9.35
N ARG A 349 -10.52 -12.17 10.60
CA ARG A 349 -9.58 -12.65 11.63
C ARG A 349 -9.66 -14.15 11.83
N ASP A 350 -10.88 -14.69 11.95
CA ASP A 350 -11.06 -16.13 12.20
C ASP A 350 -10.60 -16.96 10.98
N ARG A 351 -10.76 -16.42 9.77
CA ARG A 351 -10.29 -17.06 8.53
C ARG A 351 -8.78 -16.97 8.36
N GLU A 352 -8.15 -15.88 8.79
CA GLU A 352 -6.70 -15.70 8.77
C GLU A 352 -5.96 -16.75 9.62
N LEU A 353 -6.60 -17.28 10.67
CA LEU A 353 -6.05 -18.37 11.48
C LEU A 353 -5.88 -19.68 10.70
N GLY A 354 -6.63 -19.86 9.60
CA GLY A 354 -6.57 -21.05 8.75
C GLY A 354 -5.97 -20.82 7.36
N GLU A 355 -6.06 -19.60 6.83
CA GLU A 355 -5.60 -19.20 5.50
C GLU A 355 -4.91 -17.83 5.58
N PRO A 356 -3.57 -17.77 5.64
CA PRO A 356 -2.86 -16.49 5.69
C PRO A 356 -3.15 -15.61 4.48
N ASN A 357 -3.38 -14.32 4.71
CA ASN A 357 -3.82 -13.29 3.76
C ASN A 357 -5.19 -13.56 3.10
N ALA A 358 -6.09 -14.32 3.73
CA ALA A 358 -7.43 -14.63 3.24
C ALA A 358 -8.21 -13.41 2.72
N ALA A 359 -8.22 -12.30 3.46
CA ALA A 359 -8.98 -11.10 3.07
C ALA A 359 -8.40 -10.48 1.79
N ASN A 360 -7.10 -10.21 1.80
CA ASN A 360 -6.39 -9.64 0.66
C ASN A 360 -6.49 -10.53 -0.58
N ASN A 361 -6.33 -11.84 -0.41
CA ASN A 361 -6.46 -12.81 -1.50
C ASN A 361 -7.87 -12.82 -2.09
N TYR A 362 -8.91 -12.74 -1.24
CA TYR A 362 -10.29 -12.71 -1.70
C TYR A 362 -10.61 -11.43 -2.48
N PHE A 363 -10.32 -10.26 -1.90
CA PHE A 363 -10.63 -8.99 -2.58
C PHE A 363 -9.75 -8.75 -3.81
N ALA A 364 -8.52 -9.28 -3.84
CA ALA A 364 -7.72 -9.33 -5.06
C ALA A 364 -8.42 -10.15 -6.15
N ARG A 365 -9.00 -11.32 -5.82
CA ARG A 365 -9.79 -12.09 -6.79
C ARG A 365 -11.03 -11.34 -7.26
N VAL A 366 -11.71 -10.60 -6.38
CA VAL A 366 -12.85 -9.75 -6.75
C VAL A 366 -12.45 -8.65 -7.72
N ALA A 367 -11.34 -7.96 -7.47
CA ALA A 367 -10.80 -6.94 -8.37
C ALA A 367 -10.43 -7.53 -9.74
N VAL A 368 -9.77 -8.69 -9.75
CA VAL A 368 -9.42 -9.39 -10.99
C VAL A 368 -10.67 -9.85 -11.74
N ALA A 369 -11.69 -10.35 -11.04
CA ALA A 369 -12.95 -10.73 -11.67
C ALA A 369 -13.63 -9.53 -12.33
N ASN A 370 -13.67 -8.38 -11.64
CA ASN A 370 -14.31 -7.16 -12.13
C ASN A 370 -13.78 -6.70 -13.46
N MET A 371 -12.46 -6.79 -13.64
CA MET A 371 -11.83 -6.28 -14.84
C MET A 371 -11.71 -7.30 -15.97
N ARG A 372 -11.52 -8.59 -15.71
CA ARG A 372 -11.48 -9.61 -16.80
C ARG A 372 -12.86 -9.92 -17.35
N TYR A 373 -13.88 -9.89 -16.50
CA TYR A 373 -15.17 -10.49 -16.82
C TYR A 373 -16.32 -9.48 -16.78
N GLY A 374 -16.07 -8.20 -16.44
CA GLY A 374 -17.08 -7.15 -16.49
C GLY A 374 -17.49 -6.78 -17.91
N TYR A 375 -18.74 -6.33 -18.08
CA TYR A 375 -19.25 -5.84 -19.37
C TYR A 375 -20.37 -4.82 -19.19
N PHE A 376 -20.41 -3.79 -20.04
CA PHE A 376 -21.37 -2.69 -20.00
C PHE A 376 -21.67 -2.21 -18.55
N ASN A 377 -22.86 -2.51 -18.03
CA ASN A 377 -23.33 -2.12 -16.70
C ASN A 377 -23.30 -3.25 -15.66
N LYS A 378 -22.65 -4.38 -15.97
CA LYS A 378 -22.52 -5.52 -15.05
C LYS A 378 -21.06 -5.67 -14.62
N PRO A 379 -20.74 -5.42 -13.33
CA PRO A 379 -19.39 -5.61 -12.83
C PRO A 379 -19.01 -7.08 -12.88
N GLY A 380 -17.75 -7.36 -13.17
CA GLY A 380 -17.27 -8.72 -13.42
C GLY A 380 -17.49 -9.69 -12.26
N TRP A 381 -17.46 -9.22 -11.00
CA TRP A 381 -17.79 -10.06 -9.83
C TRP A 381 -19.19 -10.67 -9.92
N ARG A 382 -20.16 -10.00 -10.56
CA ARG A 382 -21.53 -10.52 -10.76
C ARG A 382 -21.71 -11.42 -11.98
N THR A 383 -20.67 -11.64 -12.77
CA THR A 383 -20.74 -12.50 -13.97
C THR A 383 -20.45 -13.94 -13.61
N ASP A 384 -20.89 -14.89 -14.44
CA ASP A 384 -20.68 -16.30 -14.12
C ASP A 384 -19.18 -16.66 -14.10
N ARG A 385 -18.40 -16.11 -15.05
CA ARG A 385 -16.94 -16.27 -15.07
C ARG A 385 -16.29 -15.65 -13.83
N GLY A 386 -16.71 -14.43 -13.45
CA GLY A 386 -16.19 -13.78 -12.24
C GLY A 386 -16.56 -14.52 -10.95
N ARG A 387 -17.78 -15.04 -10.83
CA ARG A 387 -18.19 -15.89 -9.71
C ARG A 387 -17.30 -17.11 -9.59
N ILE A 388 -17.19 -17.91 -10.65
CA ILE A 388 -16.38 -19.15 -10.65
C ILE A 388 -14.92 -18.83 -10.30
N PHE A 389 -14.38 -17.76 -10.87
CA PHE A 389 -13.03 -17.30 -10.56
C PHE A 389 -12.84 -16.87 -9.10
N ILE A 390 -13.76 -16.10 -8.52
CA ILE A 390 -13.67 -15.66 -7.12
C ILE A 390 -13.75 -16.86 -6.17
N THR A 391 -14.65 -17.80 -6.46
CA THR A 391 -14.91 -18.98 -5.63
C THR A 391 -13.78 -20.01 -5.69
N TYR A 392 -13.21 -20.25 -6.87
CA TYR A 392 -12.28 -21.37 -7.09
C TYR A 392 -10.86 -20.96 -7.52
N GLY A 393 -10.61 -19.68 -7.79
CA GLY A 393 -9.32 -19.18 -8.27
C GLY A 393 -9.11 -19.38 -9.78
N GLU A 394 -7.86 -19.29 -10.22
CA GLU A 394 -7.50 -19.52 -11.63
C GLU A 394 -7.77 -20.98 -12.04
N PRO A 395 -8.37 -21.23 -13.21
CA PRO A 395 -8.45 -22.58 -13.76
C PRO A 395 -7.06 -23.10 -14.12
N ASN A 396 -6.89 -24.42 -14.10
CA ASN A 396 -5.68 -25.08 -14.58
C ASN A 396 -5.51 -24.91 -16.08
N GLU A 397 -6.62 -24.96 -16.83
CA GLU A 397 -6.63 -24.79 -18.28
C GLU A 397 -7.89 -24.03 -18.73
N VAL A 398 -7.73 -23.18 -19.75
CA VAL A 398 -8.84 -22.49 -20.42
C VAL A 398 -8.79 -22.85 -21.90
N VAL A 399 -9.75 -23.66 -22.35
CA VAL A 399 -9.93 -23.98 -23.77
C VAL A 399 -10.89 -22.97 -24.38
N ARG A 400 -10.41 -22.25 -25.40
CA ARG A 400 -11.14 -21.21 -26.11
C ARG A 400 -11.45 -21.66 -27.52
N ASN A 401 -12.67 -21.41 -27.98
CA ASN A 401 -13.03 -21.65 -29.37
C ASN A 401 -13.75 -20.41 -29.92
N TYR A 402 -13.01 -19.59 -30.69
CA TYR A 402 -13.46 -18.27 -31.17
C TYR A 402 -13.52 -18.14 -32.70
N GLU A 403 -13.32 -19.21 -33.48
CA GLU A 403 -13.08 -19.06 -34.94
C GLU A 403 -13.66 -20.19 -35.82
N GLN A 404 -14.90 -20.62 -35.58
CA GLN A 404 -15.63 -21.44 -36.56
C GLN A 404 -16.96 -20.79 -36.92
N ALA A 405 -17.16 -20.49 -38.20
CA ALA A 405 -18.32 -19.73 -38.71
C ALA A 405 -19.70 -20.32 -38.37
N ASP A 406 -19.76 -21.57 -37.92
CA ASP A 406 -20.98 -22.30 -37.54
C ASP A 406 -21.04 -22.72 -36.06
N GLN A 407 -20.07 -22.31 -35.22
CA GLN A 407 -20.08 -22.61 -33.78
C GLN A 407 -20.18 -21.34 -32.94
N THR A 408 -20.88 -21.47 -31.81
CA THR A 408 -21.05 -20.39 -30.84
C THR A 408 -19.80 -20.26 -29.99
N ASP A 409 -19.32 -19.02 -29.83
CA ASP A 409 -18.16 -18.68 -29.00
C ASP A 409 -18.34 -19.23 -27.58
N HIS A 410 -17.33 -19.96 -27.12
CA HIS A 410 -17.35 -20.56 -25.80
C HIS A 410 -15.96 -20.72 -25.18
N GLU A 411 -15.96 -20.76 -23.85
CA GLU A 411 -14.79 -21.07 -23.02
C GLU A 411 -15.09 -22.27 -22.13
N ILE A 412 -14.14 -23.19 -22.04
CA ILE A 412 -14.17 -24.31 -21.11
C ILE A 412 -13.03 -24.13 -20.13
N TRP A 413 -13.37 -23.93 -18.86
CA TRP A 413 -12.41 -23.81 -17.77
C TRP A 413 -12.30 -25.15 -17.05
N ILE A 414 -11.08 -25.63 -16.88
CA ILE A 414 -10.78 -26.94 -16.31
C ILE A 414 -10.06 -26.75 -14.98
N TYR A 415 -10.58 -27.38 -13.93
CA TYR A 415 -10.01 -27.43 -12.59
C TYR A 415 -9.70 -28.88 -12.22
N GLU A 416 -8.46 -29.31 -12.40
CA GLU A 416 -8.04 -30.70 -12.22
C GLU A 416 -8.11 -31.14 -10.75
N GLN A 417 -7.82 -30.22 -9.84
CA GLN A 417 -7.76 -30.48 -8.40
C GLN A 417 -9.13 -30.40 -7.73
N LEU A 418 -10.15 -29.88 -8.41
CA LEU A 418 -11.50 -29.73 -7.87
C LEU A 418 -12.32 -30.99 -8.14
N GLU A 419 -12.76 -31.68 -7.09
CA GLU A 419 -13.59 -32.90 -7.16
C GLU A 419 -13.04 -34.00 -8.10
N GLY A 420 -11.72 -34.07 -8.31
CA GLY A 420 -11.08 -35.04 -9.22
C GLY A 420 -11.19 -34.68 -10.70
N GLY A 421 -11.51 -33.42 -11.02
CA GLY A 421 -11.60 -32.90 -12.38
C GLY A 421 -12.96 -32.26 -12.66
N VAL A 422 -13.03 -30.94 -12.59
CA VAL A 422 -14.24 -30.16 -12.87
C VAL A 422 -14.07 -29.31 -14.11
N GLN A 423 -15.14 -29.21 -14.89
CA GLN A 423 -15.24 -28.35 -16.06
C GLN A 423 -16.37 -27.36 -15.87
N PHE A 424 -16.15 -26.11 -16.26
CA PHE A 424 -17.16 -25.07 -16.39
C PHE A 424 -17.17 -24.58 -17.84
N VAL A 425 -18.33 -24.61 -18.48
CA VAL A 425 -18.52 -24.25 -19.88
C VAL A 425 -19.34 -22.97 -19.95
N PHE A 426 -18.75 -21.94 -20.53
CA PHE A 426 -19.37 -20.64 -20.75
C PHE A 426 -19.60 -20.41 -22.24
N VAL A 427 -20.80 -19.97 -22.62
CA VAL A 427 -21.20 -19.79 -24.04
C VAL A 427 -21.76 -18.38 -24.23
N ASP A 428 -21.43 -17.73 -25.36
CA ASP A 428 -22.01 -16.44 -25.74
C ASP A 428 -23.32 -16.68 -26.47
N LYS A 429 -24.42 -16.53 -25.73
CA LYS A 429 -25.76 -16.73 -26.32
C LYS A 429 -26.21 -15.58 -27.20
N THR A 430 -25.52 -14.45 -27.12
CA THR A 430 -25.99 -13.16 -27.64
C THR A 430 -25.20 -12.69 -28.87
N GLY A 431 -23.99 -13.21 -29.07
CA GLY A 431 -23.07 -12.77 -30.12
C GLY A 431 -22.40 -11.43 -29.83
N PHE A 432 -22.48 -10.93 -28.59
CA PHE A 432 -21.90 -9.66 -28.14
C PHE A 432 -20.73 -9.84 -27.16
N GLY A 433 -20.16 -11.04 -27.07
CA GLY A 433 -19.03 -11.40 -26.21
C GLY A 433 -19.40 -11.67 -24.75
N VAL A 434 -20.69 -11.88 -24.45
CA VAL A 434 -21.17 -12.12 -23.07
C VAL A 434 -21.30 -13.63 -22.81
N LEU A 435 -20.25 -14.21 -22.23
CA LEU A 435 -20.21 -15.63 -21.89
C LEU A 435 -20.94 -15.94 -20.58
N GLU A 436 -21.98 -16.78 -20.66
CA GLU A 436 -22.78 -17.28 -19.52
C GLU A 436 -22.50 -18.75 -19.25
N LEU A 437 -22.54 -19.19 -17.99
CA LEU A 437 -22.33 -20.59 -17.63
C LEU A 437 -23.53 -21.44 -18.09
N VAL A 438 -23.27 -22.41 -18.97
CA VAL A 438 -24.30 -23.29 -19.54
C VAL A 438 -24.17 -24.75 -19.09
N HIS A 439 -22.96 -25.16 -18.71
CA HIS A 439 -22.71 -26.52 -18.24
C HIS A 439 -21.56 -26.53 -17.24
N SER A 440 -21.68 -27.38 -16.22
CA SER A 440 -20.63 -27.70 -15.29
C SER A 440 -20.70 -29.17 -14.89
N THR A 441 -19.54 -29.77 -14.65
CA THR A 441 -19.44 -31.09 -14.02
C THR A 441 -19.36 -31.00 -12.49
N LYS A 442 -19.24 -29.79 -11.93
CA LYS A 442 -19.21 -29.53 -10.49
C LYS A 442 -20.53 -29.94 -9.84
N LYS A 443 -20.47 -30.65 -8.72
CA LYS A 443 -21.68 -30.97 -7.95
C LYS A 443 -22.35 -29.68 -7.44
N GLY A 444 -23.66 -29.54 -7.72
CA GLY A 444 -24.47 -28.40 -7.30
C GLY A 444 -24.55 -27.25 -8.31
N GLU A 445 -23.91 -27.39 -9.47
CA GLU A 445 -23.94 -26.40 -10.56
C GLU A 445 -24.86 -26.84 -11.71
N ILE A 446 -25.09 -25.93 -12.66
CA ILE A 446 -25.89 -26.21 -13.85
C ILE A 446 -25.30 -27.35 -14.68
N LYS A 447 -26.12 -28.30 -15.12
CA LYS A 447 -25.65 -29.45 -15.90
C LYS A 447 -26.46 -29.63 -17.18
N SER A 448 -25.95 -29.08 -18.29
CA SER A 448 -26.49 -29.32 -19.64
C SER A 448 -25.50 -30.10 -20.52
N PRO A 449 -25.47 -31.44 -20.51
CA PRO A 449 -24.45 -32.22 -21.23
C PRO A 449 -24.56 -32.12 -22.76
N TYR A 450 -25.70 -31.66 -23.29
CA TYR A 450 -25.96 -31.51 -24.73
C TYR A 450 -25.84 -30.07 -25.23
N TRP A 451 -25.15 -29.20 -24.47
CA TRP A 451 -25.00 -27.77 -24.76
C TRP A 451 -24.44 -27.50 -26.17
N GLN A 452 -23.57 -28.37 -26.69
CA GLN A 452 -22.97 -28.26 -28.03
C GLN A 452 -23.96 -28.46 -29.19
N SER A 453 -25.04 -29.19 -28.93
CA SER A 453 -26.06 -29.54 -29.94
C SER A 453 -27.30 -28.65 -29.87
N SER A 454 -27.34 -27.73 -28.91
CA SER A 454 -28.47 -26.85 -28.66
C SER A 454 -28.19 -25.48 -29.27
N SER A 455 -29.18 -24.85 -29.93
CA SER A 455 -29.01 -23.45 -30.32
C SER A 455 -28.76 -22.58 -29.08
N PRO A 456 -27.85 -21.60 -29.11
CA PRO A 456 -27.44 -20.84 -27.91
C PRO A 456 -28.60 -20.18 -27.18
N SER A 457 -29.56 -19.66 -27.94
CA SER A 457 -30.80 -19.04 -27.46
C SER A 457 -31.82 -20.02 -26.86
N SER A 458 -31.67 -21.32 -27.10
CA SER A 458 -32.56 -22.39 -26.62
C SER A 458 -32.06 -23.11 -25.36
N ILE A 459 -30.85 -22.78 -24.90
CA ILE A 459 -30.27 -23.34 -23.67
C ILE A 459 -30.95 -22.66 -22.48
N ASP A 460 -31.99 -23.30 -21.94
CA ASP A 460 -32.72 -22.80 -20.78
C ASP A 460 -31.86 -22.94 -19.50
N VAL A 461 -31.63 -21.82 -18.81
CA VAL A 461 -30.81 -21.71 -17.58
C VAL A 461 -31.71 -21.70 -16.34
N ARG A 462 -33.03 -21.81 -16.51
CA ARG A 462 -33.99 -21.68 -15.42
C ARG A 462 -34.40 -23.02 -14.83
N ASP A 463 -33.45 -23.86 -14.38
CA ASP A 463 -33.84 -24.94 -13.47
C ASP A 463 -32.69 -25.59 -12.66
N VAL A 464 -31.95 -24.82 -11.86
CA VAL A 464 -31.24 -25.38 -10.66
C VAL A 464 -31.19 -24.37 -9.49
N ARG A 465 -31.90 -23.23 -9.55
CA ARG A 465 -31.88 -22.19 -8.50
C ARG A 465 -32.75 -22.55 -7.29
N GLY A 466 -32.64 -23.78 -6.80
CA GLY A 466 -33.28 -24.24 -5.58
C GLY A 466 -32.32 -24.14 -4.39
N ASN A 467 -32.63 -23.23 -3.47
CA ASN A 467 -32.19 -23.13 -2.07
C ASN A 467 -30.77 -23.64 -1.73
N LYS A 468 -29.87 -22.67 -1.49
CA LYS A 468 -29.01 -22.69 -0.31
C LYS A 468 -29.19 -21.39 0.45
#